data_AF-A0A935WBZ7-F1
#
_entry.id   AF-A0A935WBZ7-F1
#
_cell.length_a   1.000
_cell.length_b   1.000
_cell.length_c   1.000
_cell.angle_alpha   90.00
_cell.angle_beta   90.00
_cell.angle_gamma   90.00
#
_symmetry.space_group_name_H-M   'P 1'
#
loop_
_entity.id
_entity.type
_entity.pdbx_description
1 polymer ?
#
loop_
_entity_poly.entity_id
_entity_poly.type
_entity_poly.pdbx_seq_one_letter_code
_entity_poly.pdbx_strand_id
1 'polypeptide(L)' 'MGFEIISEGLLNSSLVHPREVFRGAIVATCSSIIIAHNHPSGNIEPS' A
#
# COMPACT_ATOMS: atom_id res chain seq x y z
N MET A 1 13.01 10.88 -1.05
CA MET A 1 11.97 10.07 -0.38
C MET A 1 10.62 10.47 -0.96
N GLY A 2 9.74 9.51 -1.25
CA GLY A 2 8.43 9.74 -1.85
C GLY A 2 7.40 8.73 -1.34
N PHE A 3 6.12 8.98 -1.62
CA PHE A 3 5.01 8.07 -1.32
C PHE A 3 4.21 7.79 -2.60
N GLU A 4 3.59 6.61 -2.68
CA GLU A 4 2.76 6.18 -3.80
C GLU A 4 1.48 5.56 -3.24
N ILE A 5 0.33 5.92 -3.83
CA ILE A 5 -0.95 5.28 -3.53
C ILE A 5 -1.06 4.03 -4.41
N ILE A 6 -1.03 2.84 -3.80
CA ILE A 6 -1.08 1.56 -4.53
C ILE A 6 -2.51 1.11 -4.79
N SER A 7 -3.44 1.38 -3.86
CA SER A 7 -4.84 1.00 -3.99
C SER A 7 -5.72 2.00 -3.25
N GLU A 8 -6.77 2.46 -3.92
CA GLU A 8 -7.96 3.02 -3.29
C GLU A 8 -8.98 1.89 -3.26
N GLY A 9 -9.23 1.32 -2.07
CA GLY A 9 -9.98 0.08 -1.90
C GLY A 9 -11.33 0.03 -2.64
N LEU A 10 -11.82 -1.19 -2.85
CA LEU A 10 -13.17 -1.49 -3.29
C LEU A 10 -14.17 -1.35 -2.12
N LEU A 11 -15.42 -1.79 -2.33
CA LEU A 11 -16.48 -1.67 -1.32
C LEU A 11 -16.11 -2.29 0.05
N ASN A 12 -15.38 -3.41 0.05
CA ASN A 12 -15.05 -4.18 1.26
C ASN A 12 -13.69 -4.90 1.18
N SER A 13 -12.86 -4.56 0.21
CA SER A 13 -11.55 -5.21 0.00
C SER A 13 -10.58 -4.25 -0.67
N SER A 14 -9.29 -4.51 -0.58
CA SER A 14 -8.27 -3.84 -1.38
C SER A 14 -7.60 -4.90 -2.25
N LEU A 15 -7.62 -4.70 -3.57
CA LEU A 15 -6.92 -5.57 -4.50
C LEU A 15 -5.52 -5.00 -4.70
N VAL A 16 -4.51 -5.75 -4.24
CA VAL A 16 -3.11 -5.35 -4.28
C VAL A 16 -2.28 -6.51 -4.80
N HIS A 17 -1.49 -6.27 -5.85
CA HIS A 17 -0.53 -7.25 -6.35
C HIS A 17 0.90 -6.87 -5.92
N PRO A 18 1.73 -7.82 -5.44
CA PRO A 18 3.11 -7.51 -5.01
C PRO A 18 3.94 -6.77 -6.06
N ARG A 19 3.79 -7.11 -7.34
CA ARG A 19 4.41 -6.39 -8.47
C ARG A 19 4.18 -4.87 -8.42
N GLU A 20 2.97 -4.44 -8.07
CA GLU A 20 2.62 -3.01 -8.02
C GLU A 20 3.20 -2.37 -6.76
N VAL A 21 3.14 -3.06 -5.62
CA VAL A 21 3.76 -2.63 -4.34
C VAL A 21 5.25 -2.36 -4.49
N PHE A 22 5.98 -3.22 -5.20
CA PHE A 22 7.45 -3.11 -5.32
C PHE A 22 7.93 -2.27 -6.51
N ARG A 23 7.06 -1.97 -7.50
CA ARG A 23 7.48 -1.30 -8.74
C ARG A 23 8.13 0.06 -8.47
N GLY A 24 7.47 0.92 -7.69
CA GLY A 24 7.99 2.25 -7.35
C GLY A 24 9.32 2.17 -6.61
N ALA A 25 9.44 1.23 -5.67
CA ALA A 25 10.66 1.00 -4.89
C ALA A 25 11.85 0.55 -5.75
N ILE A 26 11.61 -0.36 -6.72
CA ILE A 26 12.63 -0.84 -7.66
C ILE A 26 13.11 0.30 -8.55
N VAL A 27 12.19 1.06 -9.15
CA VAL A 27 12.52 2.19 -10.04
C VAL A 27 13.28 3.29 -9.28
N ALA A 28 12.93 3.52 -8.01
CA ALA A 28 13.57 4.52 -7.16
C ALA A 28 14.84 4.01 -6.45
N THR A 29 15.28 2.77 -6.70
CA THR A 29 16.45 2.14 -6.03
C THR A 29 16.38 2.18 -4.50
N CYS A 30 15.18 1.99 -3.94
CA CYS A 30 14.96 2.02 -2.49
C CYS A 30 15.58 0.78 -1.82
N SER A 31 16.24 0.97 -0.66
CA SER A 31 16.74 -0.13 0.18
C SER A 31 15.65 -0.80 1.02
N SER A 32 14.54 -0.12 1.28
CA SER A 32 13.41 -0.61 2.08
C SER A 32 12.13 0.16 1.77
N ILE A 33 10.98 -0.42 2.13
CA ILE A 33 9.66 0.23 2.05
C ILE A 33 8.89 0.09 3.36
N ILE A 34 7.92 0.98 3.57
CA ILE A 34 6.91 0.88 4.62
C ILE A 34 5.55 0.82 3.92
N ILE A 35 4.68 -0.09 4.34
CA ILE A 35 3.33 -0.23 3.83
C ILE A 35 2.36 0.23 4.92
N ALA A 36 1.37 1.02 4.53
CA ALA A 36 0.27 1.46 5.39
C ALA A 36 -1.05 1.39 4.63
N HIS A 37 -2.11 1.00 5.33
CA HIS A 37 -3.49 1.13 4.88
C HIS A 37 -4.32 1.77 5.99
N ASN A 38 -5.41 2.45 5.62
CA ASN A 38 -6.33 3.08 6.56
C ASN A 38 -7.69 2.38 6.53
N HIS A 39 -8.30 2.23 7.71
CA HIS A 39 -9.70 1.84 7.84
C HIS A 39 -10.56 3.08 8.09
N PRO A 40 -11.48 3.46 7.18
CA PRO A 40 -12.39 4.59 7.40
C PRO A 40 -13.28 4.42 8.65
N SER A 41 -13.48 3.18 9.11
CA SER A 41 -14.20 2.88 10.37
C SER A 41 -13.44 3.26 11.63
N GLY A 42 -12.13 3.54 11.53
CA GLY A 42 -11.26 3.80 12.68
C GLY A 42 -10.80 2.55 13.45
N ASN A 43 -11.21 1.35 13.04
CA ASN A 43 -10.70 0.11 13.63
C ASN A 43 -9.22 -0.11 13.23
N ILE A 44 -8.36 -0.38 14.21
CA ILE A 44 -6.92 -0.62 14.01
C ILE A 44 -6.53 -2.09 14.05
N GLU A 45 -7.48 -2.98 14.37
CA GLU A 45 -7.24 -4.42 14.32
C GLU A 45 -6.98 -4.86 12.88
N PRO A 46 -5.98 -5.74 12.65
CA PRO A 46 -5.70 -6.25 11.33
C PRO A 46 -6.89 -7.06 10.81
N SER A 47 -7.29 -6.74 9.57
CA SER A 47 -8.28 -7.50 8.79
C SER A 47 -7.68 -8.70 8.08
#